data_AF-A0A9D6ZK45-F1
#
_entry.id   AF-A0A9D6ZK45-F1
#
_cell.length_a   1.000
_cell.length_b   1.000
_cell.length_c   1.000
_cell.angle_alpha   90.00
_cell.angle_beta   90.00
_cell.angle_gamma   90.00
#
_symmetry.space_group_name_H-M   'P 1'
#
loop_
_entity.id
_entity.type
_entity.pdbx_description
1 polymer ?
#
loop_
_entity_poly.entity_id
_entity_poly.type
_entity_poly.pdbx_seq_one_letter_code
_entity_poly.pdbx_strand_id
1 'polypeptide(L)'
;MLSAKRTVMGVPGVNVPGLPTAPPVAQAPAAPVPHPIDPLANVPSSKRTMLGVAAPGGLQVGDQFVPAPGISHAAAPDGRLPIPGPSVPAPPKVEVSATAFQVADPSIRVPTTAAGAFGAPAAGAVSRHAPTAKVDPSISDSFTSIPPVKSRTGMVVAIIIGLLAAAGVAIVLVFRDDIFGEEEATTSRKPRVGDAGVAVPAAADGAVVAVAAAADAAVAPPPVVHEPPKIEVVLDYSGDGAKVELVFGAIEFTTPGREVRLAAGPLAGTPDAVLTPGKRAALRDFLPAGTEPAPGAVKIPLDVTFGDGVVERTTIELPVPVLFAAALVPDAPAPAVRIAFRLAGEGRTLEVAGTPVDVQADGAATYEQAVEGLRGREGIWAEAGDRVELSLPFVVRDGAGVVAEGKAGVAVPVVPLRVDFPASGSLTTDEAIWVRGETAAGAALTLDGAAVTVGEAGAFAIEVPLAAGTERTLALAATAPGALGRSASLAVRRVTPRELSQAADEWAAGVTERLGYADFAGAADSFRGRKVDLLGRITSVPSARDGVSSFVLYVDTASGCGASEVCAVMVHAPSAQALAERDEVRVLGEIVGRERTTSERFPELAAVRAVYVVPR
;
A
#
# COMPACT_ATOMS: atom_id res chain seq x y z
N MET A 1 28.31 -26.22 -35.51
CA MET A 1 29.19 -25.37 -36.33
C MET A 1 28.34 -24.64 -37.36
N LEU A 2 28.58 -23.32 -37.51
CA LEU A 2 28.16 -22.40 -38.58
C LEU A 2 26.64 -22.09 -38.65
N SER A 3 26.15 -20.99 -38.06
CA SER A 3 26.33 -19.56 -38.43
C SER A 3 25.63 -19.18 -39.74
N ALA A 4 24.50 -18.47 -39.62
CA ALA A 4 23.84 -17.78 -40.71
C ALA A 4 24.04 -16.26 -40.51
N LYS A 5 24.94 -15.67 -41.31
CA LYS A 5 25.03 -14.23 -41.55
C LYS A 5 23.98 -13.84 -42.59
N ARG A 6 23.19 -12.80 -42.33
CA ARG A 6 22.38 -12.09 -43.33
C ARG A 6 23.17 -10.88 -43.83
N THR A 7 23.46 -10.89 -45.13
CA THR A 7 23.99 -9.75 -45.89
C THR A 7 22.83 -9.06 -46.61
N VAL A 8 22.76 -7.74 -46.46
CA VAL A 8 21.83 -6.84 -47.15
C VAL A 8 22.37 -6.56 -48.56
N MET A 9 21.53 -6.70 -49.58
CA MET A 9 21.84 -6.34 -50.97
C MET A 9 20.81 -5.32 -51.45
N GLY A 10 21.29 -4.15 -51.86
CA GLY A 10 20.49 -3.04 -52.35
C GLY A 10 20.08 -3.19 -53.82
N VAL A 11 19.03 -2.46 -54.21
CA VAL A 11 18.51 -2.36 -55.59
C VAL A 11 18.32 -0.86 -55.91
N PRO A 12 18.61 -0.41 -57.15
CA PRO A 12 18.99 0.97 -57.43
C PRO A 12 17.82 1.89 -57.75
N GLY A 13 18.11 3.19 -57.63
CA GLY A 13 17.15 4.29 -57.73
C GLY A 13 16.56 4.51 -59.12
N VAL A 14 15.30 4.93 -59.12
CA VAL A 14 14.58 5.47 -60.27
C VAL A 14 14.39 6.97 -60.06
N ASN A 15 14.83 7.72 -61.05
CA ASN A 15 14.77 9.17 -61.14
C ASN A 15 13.43 9.56 -61.78
N VAL A 16 12.61 10.41 -61.14
CA VAL A 16 11.36 10.92 -61.72
C VAL A 16 11.38 12.46 -61.70
N PRO A 17 11.28 13.14 -62.86
CA PRO A 17 11.23 14.59 -62.94
C PRO A 17 9.79 15.12 -62.97
N GLY A 18 9.57 16.27 -62.30
CA GLY A 18 8.46 17.19 -62.59
C GLY A 18 7.37 17.28 -61.51
N LEU A 19 7.50 18.25 -60.59
CA LEU A 19 6.37 18.76 -59.81
C LEU A 19 5.76 19.99 -60.52
N PRO A 20 4.45 20.01 -60.81
CA PRO A 20 3.76 21.25 -61.14
C PRO A 20 3.41 22.03 -59.86
N THR A 21 3.60 23.35 -59.93
CA THR A 21 3.25 24.34 -58.91
C THR A 21 1.74 24.37 -58.63
N ALA A 22 1.39 24.35 -57.34
CA ALA A 22 0.01 24.43 -56.87
C ALA A 22 -0.61 25.83 -57.11
N PRO A 23 -1.90 25.93 -57.49
CA PRO A 23 -2.62 27.19 -57.58
C PRO A 23 -3.02 27.74 -56.20
N PRO A 24 -3.27 29.06 -56.08
CA PRO A 24 -3.61 29.70 -54.81
C PRO A 24 -4.97 29.26 -54.27
N VAL A 25 -5.02 29.07 -52.96
CA VAL A 25 -6.22 28.67 -52.19
C VAL A 25 -7.27 29.79 -52.22
N ALA A 26 -8.45 29.48 -52.75
CA ALA A 26 -9.64 30.32 -52.64
C ALA A 26 -10.22 30.23 -51.22
N GLN A 27 -10.51 31.39 -50.62
CA GLN A 27 -11.18 31.49 -49.32
C GLN A 27 -12.61 30.94 -49.41
N ALA A 28 -12.94 30.02 -48.51
CA ALA A 28 -14.30 29.51 -48.34
C ALA A 28 -15.22 30.58 -47.70
N PRO A 29 -16.50 30.67 -48.10
CA PRO A 29 -17.46 31.59 -47.49
C PRO A 29 -17.75 31.20 -46.04
N ALA A 30 -17.83 32.20 -45.17
CA ALA A 30 -18.13 32.05 -43.76
C ALA A 30 -19.50 31.39 -43.53
N ALA A 31 -19.52 30.42 -42.61
CA ALA A 31 -20.75 29.76 -42.17
C ALA A 31 -21.66 30.73 -41.40
N PRO A 32 -23.00 30.60 -41.52
CA PRO A 32 -23.94 31.44 -40.79
C PRO A 32 -23.89 31.17 -39.29
N VAL A 33 -23.92 32.26 -38.52
CA VAL A 33 -23.97 32.28 -37.05
C VAL A 33 -25.29 31.64 -36.56
N PRO A 34 -25.26 30.65 -35.64
CA PRO A 34 -26.47 30.07 -35.09
C PRO A 34 -27.15 31.04 -34.11
N HIS A 35 -28.46 31.19 -34.25
CA HIS A 35 -29.31 31.88 -33.27
C HIS A 35 -29.42 31.04 -31.98
N PRO A 36 -29.48 31.68 -30.80
CA PRO A 36 -29.68 30.97 -29.54
C PRO A 36 -31.07 30.34 -29.50
N ILE A 37 -31.10 29.01 -29.45
CA ILE A 37 -32.31 28.22 -29.17
C ILE A 37 -32.47 28.19 -27.65
N ASP A 38 -33.59 28.69 -27.15
CA ASP A 38 -33.98 28.61 -25.74
C ASP A 38 -34.34 27.15 -25.40
N PRO A 39 -33.53 26.43 -24.59
CA PRO A 39 -33.72 25.01 -24.34
C PRO A 39 -34.91 24.69 -23.42
N LEU A 40 -35.69 25.68 -22.97
CA LEU A 40 -36.78 25.48 -22.01
C LEU A 40 -38.20 25.55 -22.60
N ALA A 41 -38.34 25.72 -23.92
CA ALA A 41 -39.63 25.87 -24.58
C ALA A 41 -40.48 24.58 -24.67
N ASN A 42 -39.87 23.38 -24.55
CA ASN A 42 -40.56 22.10 -24.79
C ASN A 42 -40.67 21.16 -23.57
N VAL A 43 -40.50 21.66 -22.34
CA VAL A 43 -40.60 20.83 -21.13
C VAL A 43 -42.01 20.89 -20.52
N PRO A 44 -42.73 19.76 -20.36
CA PRO A 44 -44.03 19.73 -19.69
C PRO A 44 -43.92 20.14 -18.21
N SER A 45 -44.91 20.89 -17.72
CA SER A 45 -44.83 21.67 -16.46
C SER A 45 -44.62 20.84 -15.19
N SER A 46 -44.80 19.52 -15.23
CA SER A 46 -44.62 18.61 -14.09
C SER A 46 -43.15 18.35 -13.71
N LYS A 47 -42.17 18.76 -14.54
CA LYS A 47 -40.73 18.58 -14.26
C LYS A 47 -39.98 19.83 -13.78
N ARG A 48 -40.62 21.00 -13.63
CA ARG A 48 -39.94 22.24 -13.23
C ARG A 48 -39.64 22.38 -11.72
N THR A 49 -40.21 21.53 -10.86
CA THR A 49 -40.12 21.73 -9.39
C THR A 49 -38.95 21.01 -8.71
N MET A 50 -38.14 20.22 -9.41
CA MET A 50 -37.03 19.46 -8.80
C MET A 50 -35.62 20.04 -9.03
N LEU A 51 -35.49 21.17 -9.73
CA LEU A 51 -34.24 21.94 -9.76
C LEU A 51 -34.47 23.26 -9.02
N GLY A 52 -33.96 23.34 -7.79
CA GLY A 52 -33.85 24.58 -7.04
C GLY A 52 -32.88 25.52 -7.72
N VAL A 53 -33.35 26.24 -8.74
CA VAL A 53 -32.66 27.39 -9.33
C VAL A 53 -33.37 28.63 -8.83
N ALA A 54 -32.69 29.41 -7.99
CA ALA A 54 -33.15 30.74 -7.62
C ALA A 54 -33.17 31.61 -8.89
N ALA A 55 -34.36 32.01 -9.34
CA ALA A 55 -34.52 32.95 -10.42
C ALA A 55 -34.25 34.39 -9.92
N PRO A 56 -33.36 35.17 -10.57
CA PRO A 56 -33.34 36.61 -10.40
C PRO A 56 -34.33 37.21 -11.40
N GLY A 57 -35.40 37.84 -10.91
CA GLY A 57 -36.37 38.47 -11.80
C GLY A 57 -37.47 39.20 -11.06
N GLY A 58 -37.24 40.49 -10.79
CA GLY A 58 -38.29 41.42 -10.41
C GLY A 58 -39.24 41.70 -11.58
N LEU A 59 -40.51 41.91 -11.24
CA LEU A 59 -41.55 42.36 -12.16
C LEU A 59 -41.16 43.69 -12.82
N GLN A 60 -41.29 43.75 -14.15
CA GLN A 60 -41.24 44.98 -14.92
C GLN A 60 -42.67 45.35 -15.34
N VAL A 61 -43.14 46.51 -14.89
CA VAL A 61 -44.39 47.16 -15.34
C VAL A 61 -44.05 48.60 -15.71
N GLY A 62 -44.15 48.93 -17.00
CA GLY A 62 -44.34 50.31 -17.48
C GLY A 62 -43.09 51.07 -17.95
N ASP A 63 -43.21 51.64 -19.16
CA ASP A 63 -42.27 52.55 -19.83
C ASP A 63 -42.26 53.94 -19.20
N GLN A 64 -41.33 54.25 -18.29
CA GLN A 64 -40.88 55.63 -18.06
C GLN A 64 -39.41 55.68 -17.66
N PHE A 65 -38.62 56.38 -18.48
CA PHE A 65 -37.21 56.70 -18.26
C PHE A 65 -37.13 58.04 -17.51
N VAL A 66 -36.62 58.04 -16.29
CA VAL A 66 -36.31 59.26 -15.51
C VAL A 66 -34.87 59.14 -15.00
N PRO A 67 -33.95 60.07 -15.34
CA PRO A 67 -32.59 60.02 -14.82
C PRO A 67 -32.51 60.80 -13.50
N ALA A 68 -31.84 60.23 -12.50
CA ALA A 68 -31.43 60.93 -11.27
C ALA A 68 -30.15 60.27 -10.70
N PRO A 69 -29.41 60.92 -9.79
CA PRO A 69 -28.07 61.43 -10.04
C PRO A 69 -26.98 60.61 -9.35
N GLY A 70 -25.73 60.91 -9.72
CA GLY A 70 -24.54 60.25 -9.21
C GLY A 70 -24.40 60.25 -7.68
N ILE A 71 -23.90 59.13 -7.17
CA ILE A 71 -23.39 59.01 -5.80
C ILE A 71 -22.02 58.34 -5.87
N SER A 72 -21.07 59.09 -5.35
CA SER A 72 -19.67 58.81 -5.09
C SER A 72 -19.42 57.57 -4.23
N HIS A 73 -18.26 56.95 -4.46
CA HIS A 73 -17.68 55.88 -3.65
C HIS A 73 -17.61 56.24 -2.15
N ALA A 74 -18.25 55.41 -1.33
CA ALA A 74 -18.00 55.32 0.11
C ALA A 74 -17.72 53.85 0.46
N ALA A 75 -16.64 53.65 1.19
CA ALA A 75 -16.16 52.38 1.68
C ALA A 75 -17.14 51.74 2.68
N ALA A 76 -17.36 50.43 2.54
CA ALA A 76 -18.06 49.62 3.53
C ALA A 76 -17.05 49.05 4.56
N PRO A 77 -17.33 49.12 5.87
CA PRO A 77 -16.53 48.50 6.91
C PRO A 77 -17.10 47.10 7.22
N ASP A 78 -16.97 46.17 6.29
CA ASP A 78 -17.38 44.78 6.53
C ASP A 78 -16.16 43.98 6.94
N GLY A 79 -15.98 43.82 8.26
CA GLY A 79 -14.95 43.01 8.91
C GLY A 79 -15.09 41.50 8.67
N ARG A 80 -15.35 41.08 7.44
CA ARG A 80 -15.26 39.68 7.03
C ARG A 80 -13.85 39.42 6.53
N LEU A 81 -13.11 38.62 7.28
CA LEU A 81 -11.83 38.08 6.84
C LEU A 81 -12.02 37.40 5.47
N PRO A 82 -11.10 37.58 4.51
CA PRO A 82 -11.15 36.89 3.25
C PRO A 82 -11.16 35.37 3.51
N ILE A 83 -12.11 34.68 2.88
CA ILE A 83 -12.17 33.22 2.86
C ILE A 83 -10.83 32.74 2.28
N PRO A 84 -10.06 31.90 3.00
CA PRO A 84 -8.81 31.38 2.45
C PRO A 84 -9.13 30.63 1.15
N GLY A 85 -8.42 31.00 0.08
CA GLY A 85 -8.51 30.28 -1.19
C GLY A 85 -8.16 28.79 -1.01
N PRO A 86 -8.57 27.92 -1.95
CA PRO A 86 -8.34 26.49 -1.85
C PRO A 86 -6.85 26.21 -1.60
N SER A 87 -6.55 25.58 -0.47
CA SER A 87 -5.21 25.11 -0.15
C SER A 87 -4.77 24.10 -1.19
N VAL A 88 -3.66 24.36 -1.87
CA VAL A 88 -2.98 23.37 -2.73
C VAL A 88 -2.76 22.11 -1.89
N PRO A 89 -3.20 20.92 -2.34
CA PRO A 89 -2.98 19.69 -1.59
C PRO A 89 -1.47 19.51 -1.36
N ALA A 90 -1.09 19.19 -0.11
CA ALA A 90 0.28 18.89 0.22
C ALA A 90 0.79 17.73 -0.68
N PRO A 91 2.05 17.76 -1.14
CA PRO A 91 2.61 16.67 -1.92
C PRO A 91 2.44 15.33 -1.18
N PRO A 92 2.23 14.21 -1.91
CA PRO A 92 1.99 12.91 -1.30
C PRO A 92 3.15 12.53 -0.36
N LYS A 93 2.78 12.08 0.84
CA LYS A 93 3.72 11.65 1.86
C LYS A 93 4.09 10.19 1.62
N VAL A 94 5.38 9.92 1.44
CA VAL A 94 5.92 8.58 1.20
C VAL A 94 6.12 7.88 2.55
N GLU A 95 5.58 6.67 2.71
CA GLU A 95 5.74 5.81 3.90
C GLU A 95 6.37 4.48 3.46
N VAL A 96 7.41 4.01 4.16
CA VAL A 96 8.19 2.87 3.69
C VAL A 96 8.66 1.93 4.81
N SER A 97 8.70 0.63 4.49
CA SER A 97 9.24 -0.47 5.29
C SER A 97 10.61 -0.92 4.73
N ALA A 98 11.56 -1.27 5.61
CA ALA A 98 12.95 -1.54 5.24
C ALA A 98 13.39 -2.98 5.59
N THR A 99 14.30 -3.54 4.79
CA THR A 99 14.93 -4.87 5.00
C THR A 99 16.44 -4.68 5.18
N ALA A 100 17.01 -5.30 6.22
CA ALA A 100 18.39 -5.11 6.67
C ALA A 100 19.46 -5.54 5.64
N PHE A 101 20.62 -4.87 5.71
CA PHE A 101 21.81 -5.09 4.88
C PHE A 101 22.89 -5.87 5.65
N GLN A 102 23.79 -6.57 4.96
CA GLN A 102 25.04 -7.08 5.55
C GLN A 102 26.22 -6.46 4.80
N VAL A 103 27.12 -5.79 5.53
CA VAL A 103 28.41 -5.33 4.99
C VAL A 103 29.40 -6.47 5.14
N ALA A 104 29.99 -6.94 4.04
CA ALA A 104 31.05 -7.94 4.10
C ALA A 104 32.30 -7.36 4.81
N ASP A 105 32.85 -8.14 5.73
CA ASP A 105 34.03 -7.80 6.53
C ASP A 105 35.27 -7.53 5.64
N PRO A 106 35.86 -6.32 5.64
CA PRO A 106 37.05 -6.01 4.85
C PRO A 106 38.36 -6.61 5.40
N SER A 107 38.33 -7.33 6.53
CA SER A 107 39.54 -7.82 7.20
C SER A 107 40.04 -9.21 6.77
N ILE A 108 39.38 -9.89 5.84
CA ILE A 108 39.82 -11.21 5.35
C ILE A 108 40.87 -11.05 4.24
N ARG A 109 42.15 -11.04 4.62
CA ARG A 109 43.25 -11.31 3.68
C ARG A 109 43.29 -12.81 3.39
N VAL A 110 42.87 -13.20 2.19
CA VAL A 110 43.09 -14.56 1.67
C VAL A 110 44.59 -14.74 1.40
N PRO A 111 45.27 -15.76 1.97
CA PRO A 111 46.65 -16.05 1.60
C PRO A 111 46.69 -16.66 0.20
N THR A 112 47.41 -15.99 -0.70
CA THR A 112 47.85 -16.53 -1.98
C THR A 112 48.76 -17.73 -1.73
N THR A 113 48.30 -18.93 -2.08
CA THR A 113 49.17 -20.10 -2.26
C THR A 113 49.35 -20.36 -3.75
N ALA A 114 50.62 -20.38 -4.15
CA ALA A 114 51.08 -20.62 -5.50
C ALA A 114 51.05 -22.12 -5.85
N ALA A 115 50.71 -22.37 -7.12
CA ALA A 115 51.22 -23.41 -8.02
C ALA A 115 51.34 -24.86 -7.51
N GLY A 116 50.50 -25.73 -8.08
CA GLY A 116 50.72 -27.17 -8.15
C GLY A 116 49.94 -27.78 -9.31
N ALA A 117 50.64 -28.07 -10.40
CA ALA A 117 50.12 -28.72 -11.60
C ALA A 117 49.75 -30.19 -11.36
N PHE A 118 48.62 -30.66 -11.91
CA PHE A 118 48.32 -32.01 -12.44
C PHE A 118 46.88 -31.91 -13.00
N GLY A 119 46.60 -32.02 -14.30
CA GLY A 119 46.59 -33.25 -15.08
C GLY A 119 45.15 -33.52 -15.55
N ALA A 120 44.87 -33.36 -16.85
CA ALA A 120 43.62 -33.81 -17.46
C ALA A 120 43.52 -35.35 -17.42
N PRO A 121 42.30 -35.94 -17.40
CA PRO A 121 41.80 -36.47 -18.68
C PRO A 121 40.27 -36.41 -18.91
N ALA A 122 39.97 -36.32 -20.20
CA ALA A 122 38.88 -36.90 -21.01
C ALA A 122 37.56 -37.43 -20.39
N ALA A 123 36.47 -36.86 -20.92
CA ALA A 123 35.34 -37.49 -21.60
C ALA A 123 34.70 -38.80 -21.07
N GLY A 124 33.38 -38.68 -20.79
CA GLY A 124 32.38 -39.67 -21.18
C GLY A 124 31.67 -40.39 -20.04
N ALA A 125 30.39 -40.07 -19.82
CA ALA A 125 29.30 -41.05 -19.71
C ALA A 125 27.96 -40.38 -19.44
N VAL A 126 26.99 -40.79 -20.24
CA VAL A 126 25.55 -40.53 -20.13
C VAL A 126 24.98 -41.30 -18.93
N SER A 127 24.16 -40.67 -18.10
CA SER A 127 23.15 -41.39 -17.33
C SER A 127 21.92 -40.52 -17.11
N ARG A 128 20.81 -40.97 -17.73
CA ARG A 128 19.45 -40.52 -17.48
C ARG A 128 18.96 -41.25 -16.25
N HIS A 129 18.39 -40.56 -15.26
CA HIS A 129 17.31 -41.13 -14.44
C HIS A 129 16.42 -40.01 -13.91
N ALA A 130 15.18 -40.00 -14.41
CA ALA A 130 14.04 -39.32 -13.81
C ALA A 130 13.37 -40.30 -12.84
N PRO A 131 12.86 -39.85 -11.68
CA PRO A 131 11.90 -40.64 -10.92
C PRO A 131 10.46 -40.23 -11.29
N THR A 132 9.76 -41.12 -11.98
CA THR A 132 8.30 -41.19 -12.01
C THR A 132 7.82 -41.89 -10.75
N ALA A 133 7.13 -41.17 -9.86
CA ALA A 133 6.41 -41.78 -8.75
C ALA A 133 5.01 -42.21 -9.23
N LYS A 134 4.79 -43.52 -9.26
CA LYS A 134 3.47 -44.15 -9.37
C LYS A 134 2.75 -44.03 -8.02
N VAL A 135 1.52 -43.56 -8.06
CA VAL A 135 0.54 -43.63 -6.98
C VAL A 135 -0.13 -44.99 -7.04
N ASP A 136 -0.11 -45.74 -5.93
CA ASP A 136 -0.89 -46.97 -5.73
C ASP A 136 -1.94 -46.70 -4.63
N PRO A 137 -3.25 -46.85 -4.90
CA PRO A 137 -4.31 -46.54 -3.94
C PRO A 137 -4.78 -47.81 -3.24
N SER A 138 -4.22 -48.12 -2.06
CA SER A 138 -4.76 -49.22 -1.24
C SER A 138 -4.38 -49.13 0.24
N ILE A 139 -4.72 -48.04 0.93
CA ILE A 139 -4.87 -48.05 2.40
C ILE A 139 -6.04 -47.14 2.78
N SER A 140 -7.24 -47.67 2.68
CA SER A 140 -8.43 -47.16 3.36
C SER A 140 -8.92 -48.28 4.27
N ASP A 141 -8.60 -48.16 5.55
CA ASP A 141 -9.35 -48.68 6.71
C ASP A 141 -8.41 -48.95 7.87
N SER A 142 -8.38 -48.01 8.82
CA SER A 142 -8.31 -48.22 10.27
C SER A 142 -7.77 -46.96 10.94
N PHE A 143 -8.59 -46.30 11.76
CA PHE A 143 -8.22 -45.61 13.01
C PHE A 143 -9.45 -44.88 13.57
N THR A 144 -10.36 -45.63 14.16
CA THR A 144 -11.30 -45.11 15.16
C THR A 144 -10.85 -45.61 16.53
N SER A 145 -10.20 -44.73 17.30
CA SER A 145 -10.40 -44.55 18.75
C SER A 145 -9.17 -43.88 19.40
N ILE A 146 -9.27 -42.57 19.64
CA ILE A 146 -8.42 -41.88 20.63
C ILE A 146 -9.37 -41.16 21.59
N PRO A 147 -9.26 -41.37 22.92
CA PRO A 147 -10.14 -40.73 23.89
C PRO A 147 -9.89 -39.22 24.01
N PRO A 148 -10.88 -38.44 24.47
CA PRO A 148 -10.82 -36.98 24.38
C PRO A 148 -9.83 -36.38 25.40
N VAL A 149 -8.84 -35.65 24.89
CA VAL A 149 -7.93 -34.83 25.68
C VAL A 149 -8.61 -33.50 26.02
N LYS A 150 -8.85 -33.26 27.31
CA LYS A 150 -9.36 -32.00 27.85
C LYS A 150 -8.23 -30.96 27.92
N SER A 151 -7.87 -30.36 26.79
CA SER A 151 -7.02 -29.17 26.77
C SER A 151 -7.22 -28.42 25.44
N ARG A 152 -7.72 -27.18 25.50
CA ARG A 152 -7.95 -26.33 24.32
C ARG A 152 -6.66 -26.02 23.55
N THR A 153 -5.50 -26.14 24.20
CA THR A 153 -4.19 -25.86 23.58
C THR A 153 -3.73 -27.00 22.66
N GLY A 154 -4.07 -28.26 22.97
CA GLY A 154 -3.69 -29.42 22.15
C GLY A 154 -4.45 -29.52 20.83
N MET A 155 -5.69 -29.03 20.78
CA MET A 155 -6.54 -29.08 19.57
C MET A 155 -6.07 -28.12 18.49
N VAL A 156 -5.52 -26.96 18.87
CA VAL A 156 -5.01 -25.95 17.92
C VAL A 156 -3.73 -26.44 17.24
N VAL A 157 -2.83 -27.09 17.98
CA VAL A 157 -1.58 -27.63 17.43
C VAL A 157 -1.83 -28.77 16.44
N ALA A 158 -2.77 -29.66 16.72
CA ALA A 158 -3.12 -30.76 15.82
C ALA A 158 -3.77 -30.28 14.51
N ILE A 159 -4.61 -29.23 14.56
CA ILE A 159 -5.22 -28.64 13.37
C ILE A 159 -4.18 -27.95 12.48
N ILE A 160 -3.23 -27.23 13.08
CA ILE A 160 -2.16 -26.54 12.34
C ILE A 160 -1.23 -27.55 11.65
N ILE A 161 -0.84 -28.63 12.35
CA ILE A 161 0.00 -29.68 11.76
C ILE A 161 -0.75 -30.42 10.63
N GLY A 162 -2.05 -30.68 10.80
CA GLY A 162 -2.88 -31.29 9.75
C GLY A 162 -3.02 -30.41 8.49
N LEU A 163 -3.20 -29.10 8.66
CA LEU A 163 -3.27 -28.14 7.55
C LEU A 163 -1.94 -27.99 6.82
N LEU A 164 -0.82 -27.98 7.53
CA LEU A 164 0.52 -27.85 6.94
C LEU A 164 0.92 -29.13 6.19
N ALA A 165 0.52 -30.30 6.67
CA ALA A 165 0.73 -31.57 5.96
C ALA A 165 -0.13 -31.66 4.68
N ALA A 166 -1.38 -31.18 4.71
CA ALA A 166 -2.24 -31.12 3.52
C ALA A 166 -1.73 -30.13 2.46
N ALA A 167 -0.94 -29.13 2.86
CA ALA A 167 -0.29 -28.16 1.97
C ALA A 167 1.10 -28.62 1.47
N GLY A 168 1.54 -29.85 1.79
CA GLY A 168 2.84 -30.38 1.35
C GLY A 168 4.06 -29.76 2.04
N VAL A 169 3.88 -29.11 3.20
CA VAL A 169 4.96 -28.46 3.96
C VAL A 169 5.60 -29.48 4.90
N ALA A 170 6.87 -29.80 4.66
CA ALA A 170 7.68 -30.63 5.58
C ALA A 170 8.25 -29.76 6.71
N ILE A 171 7.93 -30.11 7.96
CA ILE A 171 8.47 -29.44 9.16
C ILE A 171 9.46 -30.40 9.83
N VAL A 172 10.71 -29.95 9.99
CA VAL A 172 11.72 -30.64 10.81
C VAL A 172 11.72 -30.00 12.19
N LEU A 173 11.22 -30.71 13.20
CA LEU A 173 11.29 -30.29 14.59
C LEU A 173 12.56 -30.86 15.24
N VAL A 174 13.45 -29.96 15.66
CA VAL A 174 14.62 -30.31 16.48
C VAL A 174 14.23 -30.04 17.94
N PHE A 175 14.09 -31.10 18.73
CA PHE A 175 13.94 -30.97 20.18
C PHE A 175 15.32 -30.89 20.82
N ARG A 176 15.51 -29.86 21.64
CA ARG A 176 16.69 -29.69 22.49
C ARG A 176 16.28 -30.09 23.91
N ASP A 177 16.76 -31.24 24.37
CA ASP A 177 16.59 -31.69 25.75
C ASP A 177 17.46 -30.82 26.66
N ASP A 178 16.83 -29.92 27.43
CA ASP A 178 17.42 -29.29 28.62
C ASP A 178 16.32 -28.57 29.42
N ILE A 179 15.31 -29.30 29.92
CA ILE A 179 14.39 -28.78 30.94
C ILE A 179 13.98 -29.91 31.88
N PHE A 180 14.87 -30.31 32.79
CA PHE A 180 14.50 -30.82 34.12
C PHE A 180 15.65 -30.54 35.11
N GLY A 181 15.44 -29.55 35.96
CA GLY A 181 16.27 -29.26 37.12
C GLY A 181 15.37 -28.76 38.24
N GLU A 182 14.92 -29.67 39.08
CA GLU A 182 14.35 -29.39 40.39
C GLU A 182 15.47 -28.88 41.32
N GLU A 183 15.23 -27.80 42.06
CA GLU A 183 15.90 -27.65 43.36
C GLU A 183 15.01 -26.88 44.34
N GLU A 184 14.79 -27.54 45.47
CA GLU A 184 13.96 -27.14 46.59
C GLU A 184 14.53 -25.93 47.37
N ALA A 185 13.61 -25.18 47.93
CA ALA A 185 13.87 -24.13 48.90
C ALA A 185 14.34 -24.68 50.24
N THR A 186 15.37 -24.06 50.84
CA THR A 186 15.40 -23.86 52.30
C THR A 186 15.99 -22.50 52.67
N THR A 187 15.19 -21.74 53.41
CA THR A 187 15.53 -20.50 54.10
C THR A 187 16.38 -20.78 55.34
N SER A 188 17.45 -20.01 55.60
CA SER A 188 17.90 -19.85 57.00
C SER A 188 18.56 -18.50 57.30
N ARG A 189 18.05 -17.94 58.39
CA ARG A 189 18.32 -16.68 59.08
C ARG A 189 19.80 -16.43 59.43
N LYS A 190 20.16 -15.15 59.32
CA LYS A 190 21.27 -14.45 59.95
C LYS A 190 21.13 -14.39 61.48
N PRO A 191 22.22 -14.50 62.25
CA PRO A 191 22.35 -13.78 63.51
C PRO A 191 23.54 -12.81 63.51
N ARG A 192 23.47 -11.87 64.45
CA ARG A 192 24.35 -10.70 64.67
C ARG A 192 24.96 -10.83 66.07
N VAL A 193 25.98 -9.99 66.35
CA VAL A 193 26.62 -9.72 67.67
C VAL A 193 27.70 -10.75 68.03
N GLY A 194 28.89 -10.43 68.56
CA GLY A 194 29.53 -9.19 69.03
C GLY A 194 30.76 -9.57 69.90
N ASP A 195 31.73 -8.67 69.99
CA ASP A 195 32.76 -8.41 71.02
C ASP A 195 33.45 -9.53 71.84
N ALA A 196 34.79 -9.52 71.77
CA ALA A 196 35.81 -9.54 72.86
C ALA A 196 37.17 -9.97 72.22
N GLY A 197 38.34 -9.33 72.36
CA GLY A 197 38.88 -8.45 73.38
C GLY A 197 40.02 -9.15 74.11
N VAL A 198 41.30 -8.99 73.71
CA VAL A 198 42.54 -9.28 74.49
C VAL A 198 43.70 -8.48 73.84
N ALA A 199 44.13 -7.35 74.40
CA ALA A 199 45.15 -7.12 75.44
C ALA A 199 46.62 -7.09 74.94
N VAL A 200 47.25 -5.94 75.18
CA VAL A 200 48.66 -5.54 74.97
C VAL A 200 49.53 -6.11 76.11
N PRO A 201 50.85 -6.26 75.91
CA PRO A 201 51.74 -5.47 76.76
C PRO A 201 52.91 -4.83 75.99
N ALA A 202 53.34 -3.67 76.52
CA ALA A 202 54.51 -2.91 76.14
C ALA A 202 55.77 -3.41 76.87
N ALA A 203 56.96 -3.24 76.25
CA ALA A 203 58.10 -2.54 76.87
C ALA A 203 59.40 -2.64 76.03
N ALA A 204 60.16 -1.53 76.11
CA ALA A 204 61.62 -1.40 76.14
C ALA A 204 62.45 -1.27 74.83
N ASP A 205 62.98 -0.06 74.68
CA ASP A 205 64.37 0.32 74.39
C ASP A 205 65.11 -0.18 73.13
N GLY A 206 65.62 0.80 72.38
CA GLY A 206 67.03 0.77 71.98
C GLY A 206 67.34 0.85 70.48
N ALA A 207 68.02 1.95 70.13
CA ALA A 207 69.02 2.07 69.06
C ALA A 207 68.56 2.01 67.58
N VAL A 208 68.54 3.22 67.03
CA VAL A 208 68.57 3.59 65.61
C VAL A 208 69.74 2.90 64.89
N VAL A 209 69.42 2.09 63.88
CA VAL A 209 70.31 1.83 62.73
C VAL A 209 69.58 2.30 61.49
N ALA A 210 70.05 3.42 60.92
CA ALA A 210 69.61 3.93 59.65
C ALA A 210 70.08 2.98 58.53
N VAL A 211 69.20 2.10 58.08
CA VAL A 211 69.31 1.49 56.76
C VAL A 211 68.45 2.36 55.84
N ALA A 212 69.10 3.09 54.94
CA ALA A 212 68.43 3.76 53.85
C ALA A 212 67.74 2.70 52.99
N ALA A 213 66.46 2.46 53.27
CA ALA A 213 65.58 1.79 52.32
C ALA A 213 65.46 2.74 51.14
N ALA A 214 66.19 2.43 50.07
CA ALA A 214 65.87 2.94 48.76
C ALA A 214 64.37 2.70 48.58
N ALA A 215 63.60 3.79 48.50
CA ALA A 215 62.24 3.70 48.04
C ALA A 215 62.33 3.04 46.67
N ASP A 216 61.95 1.77 46.59
CA ASP A 216 61.55 1.14 45.35
C ASP A 216 60.51 2.08 44.78
N ALA A 217 60.94 2.92 43.83
CA ALA A 217 60.07 3.72 43.03
C ALA A 217 59.21 2.69 42.30
N ALA A 218 58.05 2.39 42.89
CA ALA A 218 57.08 1.45 42.37
C ALA A 218 56.89 1.86 40.91
N VAL A 219 57.48 1.08 40.02
CA VAL A 219 57.39 1.30 38.59
C VAL A 219 55.89 1.28 38.33
N ALA A 220 55.34 2.45 38.00
CA ALA A 220 53.92 2.56 37.71
C ALA A 220 53.62 1.45 36.70
N PRO A 221 52.63 0.57 36.96
CA PRO A 221 52.30 -0.48 36.03
C PRO A 221 52.09 0.16 34.65
N PRO A 222 52.61 -0.45 33.58
CA PRO A 222 52.47 0.12 32.25
C PRO A 222 50.99 0.42 31.99
N PRO A 223 50.67 1.56 31.32
CA PRO A 223 49.29 1.90 31.02
C PRO A 223 48.63 0.72 30.29
N VAL A 224 47.49 0.28 30.81
CA VAL A 224 46.68 -0.77 30.18
C VAL A 224 46.17 -0.18 28.88
N VAL A 225 46.59 -0.75 27.75
CA VAL A 225 46.08 -0.38 26.44
C VAL A 225 44.83 -1.19 26.20
N HIS A 226 43.68 -0.53 26.14
CA HIS A 226 42.42 -1.20 25.81
C HIS A 226 42.29 -1.32 24.29
N GLU A 227 41.96 -2.52 23.82
CA GLU A 227 41.57 -2.71 22.43
C GLU A 227 40.11 -2.26 22.23
N PRO A 228 39.80 -1.57 21.12
CA PRO A 228 38.43 -1.14 20.84
C PRO A 228 37.51 -2.35 20.58
N PRO A 229 36.23 -2.27 20.99
CA PRO A 229 35.28 -3.34 20.72
C PRO A 229 35.02 -3.49 19.22
N LYS A 230 34.77 -4.74 18.78
CA LYS A 230 34.23 -5.00 17.45
C LYS A 230 32.71 -4.82 17.51
N ILE A 231 32.18 -3.96 16.66
CA ILE A 231 30.77 -3.64 16.61
C ILE A 231 30.28 -3.86 15.19
N GLU A 232 29.32 -4.77 15.04
CA GLU A 232 28.59 -4.91 13.78
C GLU A 232 27.61 -3.75 13.64
N VAL A 233 27.66 -3.04 12.52
CA VAL A 233 26.73 -1.95 12.22
C VAL A 233 26.14 -2.18 10.84
N VAL A 234 24.82 -2.23 10.79
CA VAL A 234 24.04 -2.35 9.56
C VAL A 234 23.41 -0.99 9.25
N LEU A 235 23.58 -0.53 8.01
CA LEU A 235 22.82 0.61 7.49
C LEU A 235 21.43 0.12 7.07
N ASP A 236 20.38 0.60 7.72
CA ASP A 236 18.98 0.36 7.37
C ASP A 236 18.43 1.62 6.70
N TYR A 237 18.22 1.54 5.39
CA TYR A 237 17.67 2.65 4.62
C TYR A 237 16.15 2.58 4.68
N SER A 238 15.48 3.66 5.08
CA SER A 238 14.07 3.81 4.73
C SER A 238 13.97 3.67 3.22
N GLY A 239 12.93 3.00 2.72
CA GLY A 239 12.96 2.68 1.30
C GLY A 239 12.94 3.92 0.41
N ASP A 240 12.47 5.09 0.86
CA ASP A 240 12.57 6.37 0.13
C ASP A 240 13.98 7.00 0.17
N GLY A 241 14.87 6.46 1.00
CA GLY A 241 16.23 6.93 1.25
C GLY A 241 16.33 8.18 2.12
N ALA A 242 15.19 8.74 2.56
CA ALA A 242 15.14 9.98 3.34
C ALA A 242 15.62 9.81 4.79
N LYS A 243 15.62 8.58 5.30
CA LYS A 243 16.14 8.22 6.62
C LYS A 243 17.11 7.06 6.45
N VAL A 244 18.34 7.26 6.90
CA VAL A 244 19.29 6.18 7.07
C VAL A 244 19.42 5.94 8.56
N GLU A 245 19.09 4.73 9.01
CA GLU A 245 19.25 4.29 10.39
C GLU A 245 20.47 3.39 10.50
N LEU A 246 21.17 3.50 11.62
CA LEU A 246 22.23 2.60 12.04
C LEU A 246 21.59 1.56 12.96
N VAL A 247 21.66 0.29 12.58
CA VAL A 247 21.24 -0.83 13.41
C VAL A 247 22.49 -1.51 13.96
N PHE A 248 22.68 -1.41 15.28
CA PHE A 248 23.82 -1.99 15.96
C PHE A 248 23.58 -3.49 16.20
N GLY A 249 24.46 -4.34 15.69
CA GLY A 249 24.43 -5.80 15.81
C GLY A 249 25.20 -6.29 17.03
N ALA A 250 25.97 -7.37 16.85
CA ALA A 250 26.80 -7.91 17.92
C ALA A 250 27.91 -6.92 18.34
N ILE A 251 28.17 -6.88 19.65
CA ILE A 251 29.25 -6.09 20.26
C ILE A 251 30.18 -7.08 20.96
N GLU A 252 31.40 -7.23 20.45
CA GLU A 252 32.41 -8.12 21.01
C GLU A 252 33.54 -7.30 21.63
N PHE A 253 33.85 -7.57 22.89
CA PHE A 253 34.98 -6.97 23.57
C PHE A 253 36.11 -7.98 23.71
N THR A 254 37.34 -7.60 23.35
CA THR A 254 38.54 -8.43 23.57
C THR A 254 39.06 -8.32 25.02
N THR A 255 38.82 -7.18 25.67
CA THR A 255 39.05 -6.93 27.09
C THR A 255 37.69 -6.85 27.81
N PRO A 256 37.50 -7.25 29.08
CA PRO A 256 36.23 -7.13 29.78
C PRO A 256 35.68 -5.69 29.77
N GLY A 257 34.82 -5.41 28.79
CA GLY A 257 34.07 -4.17 28.64
C GLY A 257 32.73 -4.26 29.33
N ARG A 258 32.24 -3.14 29.86
CA ARG A 258 30.98 -3.09 30.60
C ARG A 258 29.85 -2.51 29.77
N GLU A 259 30.15 -1.50 28.96
CA GLU A 259 29.13 -0.69 28.29
C GLU A 259 29.71 0.03 27.08
N VAL A 260 28.95 0.12 25.98
CA VAL A 260 29.23 1.06 24.88
C VAL A 260 28.08 2.04 24.80
N ARG A 261 28.39 3.33 24.73
CA ARG A 261 27.42 4.40 24.51
C ARG A 261 27.75 5.17 23.24
N LEU A 262 26.71 5.69 22.61
CA LEU A 262 26.89 6.70 21.58
C LEU A 262 27.49 7.95 22.24
N ALA A 263 28.57 8.49 21.69
CA ALA A 263 29.05 9.78 22.17
C ALA A 263 28.14 10.88 21.60
N ALA A 264 28.04 12.02 22.31
CA ALA A 264 27.33 13.18 21.80
C ALA A 264 27.92 13.63 20.45
N GLY A 265 27.12 13.47 19.37
CA GLY A 265 27.43 14.01 18.05
C GLY A 265 27.30 15.53 18.01
N PRO A 266 27.81 16.19 16.95
CA PRO A 266 27.80 17.64 16.81
C PRO A 266 26.39 18.26 16.76
N LEU A 267 25.36 17.45 16.47
CA LEU A 267 23.95 17.84 16.45
C LEU A 267 23.13 17.32 17.63
N ALA A 268 23.63 16.34 18.37
CA ALA A 268 22.84 15.64 19.37
C ALA A 268 23.02 16.33 20.74
N GLY A 269 22.02 17.11 21.14
CA GLY A 269 21.83 17.57 22.52
C GLY A 269 21.64 16.45 23.55
N THR A 270 21.69 15.17 23.14
CA THR A 270 22.06 13.98 23.95
C THR A 270 21.94 12.75 23.06
N PRO A 271 22.93 11.84 23.07
CA PRO A 271 22.59 10.43 23.09
C PRO A 271 23.54 9.69 24.03
N ASP A 272 23.38 9.85 25.34
CA ASP A 272 23.99 8.95 26.34
C ASP A 272 23.27 7.57 26.31
N ALA A 273 23.05 7.06 25.10
CA ALA A 273 22.24 5.90 24.79
C ALA A 273 23.15 4.68 24.75
N VAL A 274 22.87 3.75 25.67
CA VAL A 274 23.54 2.45 25.72
C VAL A 274 23.24 1.69 24.43
N LEU A 275 24.30 1.31 23.73
CA LEU A 275 24.21 0.44 22.57
C LEU A 275 23.88 -0.98 23.02
N THR A 276 22.82 -1.51 22.45
CA THR A 276 22.36 -2.89 22.63
C THR A 276 22.10 -3.49 21.24
N PRO A 277 22.29 -4.79 21.03
CA PRO A 277 21.94 -5.42 19.75
C PRO A 277 20.49 -5.11 19.35
N GLY A 278 20.30 -4.67 18.11
CA GLY A 278 19.02 -4.20 17.56
C GLY A 278 18.71 -2.71 17.83
N LYS A 279 19.54 -1.99 18.58
CA LYS A 279 19.37 -0.54 18.80
C LYS A 279 19.48 0.20 17.47
N ARG A 280 18.61 1.19 17.28
CA ARG A 280 18.56 2.05 16.09
C ARG A 280 18.94 3.48 16.44
N ALA A 281 19.72 4.14 15.57
CA ALA A 281 20.03 5.57 15.65
C ALA A 281 20.01 6.18 14.25
N ALA A 282 19.57 7.43 14.08
CA ALA A 282 19.55 8.03 12.75
C ALA A 282 20.97 8.49 12.35
N LEU A 283 21.41 8.18 11.13
CA LEU A 283 22.74 8.56 10.62
C LEU A 283 22.98 10.07 10.71
N ARG A 284 21.93 10.86 10.46
CA ARG A 284 21.96 12.33 10.55
C ARG A 284 22.35 12.86 11.93
N ASP A 285 22.13 12.09 12.99
CA ASP A 285 22.47 12.50 14.36
C ASP A 285 24.00 12.57 14.56
N PHE A 286 24.76 11.92 13.67
CA PHE A 286 26.22 11.87 13.66
C PHE A 286 26.85 12.82 12.63
N LEU A 287 26.04 13.52 11.84
CA LEU A 287 26.51 14.49 10.85
C LEU A 287 26.52 15.91 11.45
N PRO A 288 27.38 16.83 10.96
CA PRO A 288 27.32 18.23 11.39
C PRO A 288 25.98 18.88 11.02
N ALA A 289 25.60 19.91 11.76
CA ALA A 289 24.34 20.63 11.56
C ALA A 289 24.16 21.12 10.12
N GLY A 290 23.03 20.75 9.50
CA GLY A 290 22.72 21.14 8.12
C GLY A 290 23.50 20.39 7.04
N THR A 291 24.30 19.38 7.41
CA THR A 291 25.01 18.54 6.43
C THR A 291 24.10 17.39 6.00
N GLU A 292 23.87 17.28 4.70
CA GLU A 292 23.22 16.11 4.12
C GLU A 292 24.18 14.92 4.18
N PRO A 293 23.69 13.68 4.44
CA PRO A 293 24.53 12.50 4.29
C PRO A 293 25.15 12.50 2.89
N ALA A 294 26.47 12.35 2.83
CA ALA A 294 27.21 12.14 1.60
C ALA A 294 27.79 10.72 1.61
N PRO A 295 27.92 10.07 0.44
CA PRO A 295 28.61 8.78 0.36
C PRO A 295 30.06 8.96 0.82
N GLY A 296 30.59 8.01 1.58
CA GLY A 296 31.93 8.08 2.14
C GLY A 296 32.04 7.48 3.53
N ALA A 297 33.16 7.74 4.22
CA ALA A 297 33.35 7.29 5.60
C ALA A 297 32.65 8.25 6.57
N VAL A 298 31.62 7.77 7.27
CA VAL A 298 30.98 8.51 8.36
C VAL A 298 31.66 8.14 9.67
N LYS A 299 32.10 9.15 10.42
CA LYS A 299 32.74 8.99 11.72
C LYS A 299 31.69 8.97 12.83
N ILE A 300 31.53 7.82 13.47
CA ILE A 300 30.60 7.64 14.60
C ILE A 300 31.43 7.62 15.89
N PRO A 301 31.38 8.69 16.71
CA PRO A 301 32.08 8.69 17.98
C PRO A 301 31.32 7.82 18.99
N LEU A 302 32.06 7.01 19.75
CA LEU A 302 31.53 6.10 20.77
C LEU A 302 32.31 6.32 22.07
N ASP A 303 31.59 6.31 23.20
CA ASP A 303 32.18 6.30 24.52
C ASP A 303 32.09 4.86 25.07
N VAL A 304 33.24 4.21 25.26
CA VAL A 304 33.34 2.81 25.73
C VAL A 304 33.75 2.80 27.19
N THR A 305 32.93 2.20 28.05
CA THR A 305 33.22 2.03 29.48
C THR A 305 33.76 0.62 29.74
N PHE A 306 35.00 0.52 30.20
CA PHE A 306 35.66 -0.74 30.53
C PHE A 306 35.34 -1.22 31.96
N GLY A 307 35.69 -2.47 32.29
CA GLY A 307 35.40 -3.08 33.58
C GLY A 307 36.00 -2.37 34.80
N ASP A 308 37.05 -1.59 34.60
CA ASP A 308 37.71 -0.72 35.60
C ASP A 308 37.03 0.66 35.75
N GLY A 309 36.00 0.95 34.95
CA GLY A 309 35.28 2.21 34.94
C GLY A 309 35.93 3.32 34.10
N VAL A 310 37.04 3.03 33.39
CA VAL A 310 37.63 3.97 32.46
C VAL A 310 36.71 4.12 31.25
N VAL A 311 36.46 5.38 30.85
CA VAL A 311 35.70 5.71 29.64
C VAL A 311 36.68 6.19 28.58
N GLU A 312 36.79 5.44 27.49
CA GLU A 312 37.58 5.85 26.32
C GLU A 312 36.67 6.24 25.17
N ARG A 313 36.99 7.37 24.53
CA ARG A 313 36.31 7.80 23.31
C ARG A 313 37.01 7.19 22.10
N THR A 314 36.28 6.37 21.37
CA THR A 314 36.72 5.81 20.08
C THR A 314 35.86 6.35 18.95
N THR A 315 36.30 6.17 17.70
CA THR A 315 35.55 6.56 16.51
C THR A 315 35.52 5.40 15.54
N ILE A 316 34.32 4.98 15.15
CA ILE A 316 34.13 4.01 14.07
C ILE A 316 34.00 4.78 12.76
N GLU A 317 34.78 4.38 11.75
CA GLU A 317 34.58 4.82 10.37
C GLU A 317 33.65 3.84 9.67
N LEU A 318 32.41 4.27 9.43
CA LEU A 318 31.41 3.48 8.71
C LEU A 318 31.44 3.87 7.23
N PRO A 319 31.84 2.96 6.32
CA PRO A 319 31.73 3.21 4.90
C PRO A 319 30.26 3.22 4.48
N VAL A 320 29.81 4.34 3.93
CA VAL A 320 28.52 4.51 3.27
C VAL A 320 28.79 4.47 1.76
N PRO A 321 28.74 3.29 1.12
CA PRO A 321 29.15 3.14 -0.27
C PRO A 321 28.17 3.82 -1.25
N VAL A 322 26.91 3.96 -0.85
CA VAL A 322 25.84 4.51 -1.66
C VAL A 322 24.80 5.21 -0.79
N LEU A 323 24.25 6.30 -1.31
CA LEU A 323 23.02 6.92 -0.87
C LEU A 323 22.06 6.98 -2.05
N PHE A 324 20.77 6.94 -1.78
CA PHE A 324 19.79 7.11 -2.83
C PHE A 324 18.58 7.88 -2.32
N ALA A 325 17.85 8.51 -3.24
CA ALA A 325 16.59 9.18 -3.00
C ALA A 325 15.63 8.78 -4.11
N ALA A 326 14.41 8.40 -3.76
CA ALA A 326 13.44 7.92 -4.72
C ALA A 326 12.20 8.82 -4.75
N ALA A 327 11.76 9.16 -5.97
CA ALA A 327 10.64 10.05 -6.19
C ALA A 327 9.81 9.60 -7.40
N LEU A 328 8.52 9.92 -7.37
CA LEU A 328 7.68 9.83 -8.56
C LEU A 328 7.94 11.04 -9.46
N VAL A 329 7.98 10.83 -10.77
CA VAL A 329 8.06 11.90 -11.78
C VAL A 329 6.63 12.23 -12.22
N PRO A 330 6.03 13.33 -11.74
CA PRO A 330 4.60 13.60 -11.93
C PRO A 330 4.24 14.06 -13.34
N ASP A 331 5.19 14.64 -14.08
CA ASP A 331 4.95 15.24 -15.40
C ASP A 331 5.13 14.27 -16.57
N ALA A 332 5.45 13.01 -16.28
CA ALA A 332 5.58 11.99 -17.30
C ALA A 332 4.19 11.54 -17.78
N PRO A 333 3.99 11.31 -19.10
CA PRO A 333 2.70 10.85 -19.64
C PRO A 333 2.26 9.48 -19.08
N ALA A 334 3.21 8.71 -18.55
CA ALA A 334 2.98 7.59 -17.65
C ALA A 334 3.80 7.82 -16.37
N PRO A 335 3.25 7.59 -15.17
CA PRO A 335 3.99 7.76 -13.92
C PRO A 335 5.26 6.91 -13.95
N ALA A 336 6.39 7.56 -13.72
CA ALA A 336 7.71 6.93 -13.66
C ALA A 336 8.32 7.13 -12.27
N VAL A 337 9.03 6.13 -11.80
CA VAL A 337 9.88 6.26 -10.62
C VAL A 337 11.26 6.71 -11.07
N ARG A 338 11.76 7.75 -10.42
CA ARG A 338 13.14 8.19 -10.51
C ARG A 338 13.85 7.90 -9.19
N ILE A 339 14.95 7.17 -9.27
CA ILE A 339 15.87 6.95 -8.15
C ILE A 339 17.18 7.65 -8.48
N ALA A 340 17.53 8.66 -7.69
CA ALA A 340 18.82 9.30 -7.73
C ALA A 340 19.76 8.58 -6.77
N PHE A 341 20.90 8.11 -7.25
CA PHE A 341 21.96 7.49 -6.46
C PHE A 341 23.17 8.44 -6.37
N ARG A 342 23.89 8.35 -5.26
CA ARG A 342 25.19 8.96 -5.02
C ARG A 342 26.13 7.88 -4.53
N LEU A 343 27.19 7.59 -5.29
CA LEU A 343 28.15 6.53 -4.99
C LEU A 343 29.44 7.16 -4.43
N ALA A 344 30.07 6.51 -3.45
CA ALA A 344 31.41 6.90 -3.01
C ALA A 344 32.46 6.39 -4.00
N GLY A 345 33.53 7.14 -4.27
CA GLY A 345 34.66 6.67 -5.08
C GLY A 345 34.44 6.67 -6.60
N GLU A 346 35.53 6.84 -7.35
CA GLU A 346 35.53 6.88 -8.82
C GLU A 346 35.53 5.46 -9.43
N GLY A 347 35.04 5.35 -10.68
CA GLY A 347 35.12 4.10 -11.45
C GLY A 347 34.15 2.99 -11.04
N ARG A 348 33.23 3.26 -10.10
CA ARG A 348 32.20 2.31 -9.70
C ARG A 348 31.10 2.19 -10.75
N THR A 349 30.51 1.00 -10.83
CA THR A 349 29.35 0.71 -11.67
C THR A 349 28.12 0.47 -10.82
N LEU A 350 26.95 0.83 -11.35
CA LEU A 350 25.66 0.65 -10.70
C LEU A 350 24.75 -0.19 -11.61
N GLU A 351 24.09 -1.19 -11.01
CA GLU A 351 22.99 -1.93 -11.63
C GLU A 351 21.74 -1.75 -10.76
N VAL A 352 20.59 -1.46 -11.38
CA VAL A 352 19.29 -1.32 -10.71
C VAL A 352 18.28 -2.20 -11.43
N ALA A 353 17.64 -3.10 -10.68
CA ALA A 353 16.75 -4.13 -11.21
C ALA A 353 17.35 -4.90 -12.39
N GLY A 354 18.66 -5.18 -12.32
CA GLY A 354 19.44 -5.84 -13.37
C GLY A 354 19.78 -4.97 -14.58
N THR A 355 19.45 -3.67 -14.54
CA THR A 355 19.75 -2.71 -15.61
C THR A 355 20.99 -1.90 -15.24
N PRO A 356 22.04 -1.86 -16.07
CA PRO A 356 23.18 -0.97 -15.85
C PRO A 356 22.74 0.49 -15.89
N VAL A 357 23.23 1.29 -14.95
CA VAL A 357 22.95 2.73 -14.83
C VAL A 357 24.25 3.50 -14.99
N ASP A 358 24.24 4.51 -15.86
CA ASP A 358 25.40 5.38 -16.08
C ASP A 358 25.71 6.19 -14.81
N VAL A 359 26.92 6.00 -14.29
CA VAL A 359 27.45 6.74 -13.14
C VAL A 359 28.32 7.88 -13.66
N GLN A 360 27.99 9.11 -13.28
CA GLN A 360 28.75 10.31 -13.62
C GLN A 360 30.08 10.34 -12.86
N ALA A 361 31.01 11.18 -13.31
CA ALA A 361 32.34 11.31 -12.70
C ALA A 361 32.28 11.74 -11.22
N ASP A 362 31.22 12.44 -10.79
CA ASP A 362 30.98 12.84 -9.40
C ASP A 362 30.24 11.79 -8.57
N GLY A 363 30.07 10.58 -9.10
CA GLY A 363 29.34 9.49 -8.47
C GLY A 363 27.82 9.61 -8.51
N ALA A 364 27.24 10.63 -9.17
CA ALA A 364 25.80 10.71 -9.38
C ALA A 364 25.33 9.69 -10.40
N ALA A 365 24.20 9.04 -10.15
CA ALA A 365 23.52 8.21 -11.13
C ALA A 365 22.01 8.38 -10.99
N THR A 366 21.28 8.29 -12.10
CA THR A 366 19.82 8.42 -12.10
C THR A 366 19.22 7.24 -12.83
N TYR A 367 18.40 6.47 -12.14
CA TYR A 367 17.58 5.42 -12.73
C TYR A 367 16.15 5.93 -12.88
N GLU A 368 15.57 5.80 -14.06
CA GLU A 368 14.18 6.16 -14.32
C GLU A 368 13.47 5.01 -15.03
N GLN A 369 12.30 4.63 -14.51
CA GLN A 369 11.53 3.52 -15.04
C GLN A 369 10.03 3.81 -14.92
N ALA A 370 9.31 3.63 -16.02
CA ALA A 370 7.86 3.68 -16.02
C ALA A 370 7.31 2.63 -15.05
N VAL A 371 6.42 3.05 -14.15
CA VAL A 371 5.86 2.19 -13.09
C VAL A 371 5.14 0.98 -13.70
N GLU A 372 4.36 1.19 -14.76
CA GLU A 372 3.68 0.12 -15.49
C GLU A 372 4.65 -0.95 -16.05
N GLY A 373 5.87 -0.57 -16.40
CA GLY A 373 6.90 -1.53 -16.85
C GLY A 373 7.44 -2.43 -15.74
N LEU A 374 7.13 -2.13 -14.48
CA LEU A 374 7.47 -2.92 -13.30
C LEU A 374 6.33 -3.85 -12.85
N ARG A 375 5.10 -3.63 -13.34
CA ARG A 375 3.94 -4.44 -12.99
C ARG A 375 4.17 -5.90 -13.36
N GLY A 376 3.83 -6.82 -12.45
CA GLY A 376 3.98 -8.26 -12.63
C GLY A 376 5.39 -8.81 -12.43
N ARG A 377 6.38 -7.96 -12.10
CA ARG A 377 7.71 -8.44 -11.70
C ARG A 377 7.69 -8.89 -10.23
N GLU A 378 7.93 -10.19 -10.03
CA GLU A 378 7.96 -10.80 -8.70
C GLU A 378 8.98 -10.11 -7.78
N GLY A 379 8.58 -9.85 -6.54
CA GLY A 379 9.42 -9.21 -5.52
C GLY A 379 9.70 -7.71 -5.73
N ILE A 380 9.29 -7.14 -6.87
CA ILE A 380 9.39 -5.70 -7.15
C ILE A 380 8.06 -5.01 -6.92
N TRP A 381 6.92 -5.65 -7.25
CA TRP A 381 5.61 -5.03 -7.22
C TRP A 381 4.71 -5.63 -6.14
N ALA A 382 4.16 -4.79 -5.27
CA ALA A 382 3.09 -5.16 -4.34
C ALA A 382 1.97 -4.11 -4.34
N GLU A 383 0.73 -4.54 -4.57
CA GLU A 383 -0.44 -3.65 -4.47
C GLU A 383 -1.00 -3.69 -3.04
N ALA A 384 -1.02 -2.54 -2.38
CA ALA A 384 -1.51 -2.37 -1.02
C ALA A 384 -2.68 -1.38 -1.01
N GLY A 385 -3.79 -1.73 -1.65
CA GLY A 385 -5.04 -0.97 -1.63
C GLY A 385 -4.97 0.41 -2.28
N ASP A 386 -4.43 1.40 -1.56
CA ASP A 386 -4.29 2.81 -1.94
C ASP A 386 -2.89 3.17 -2.48
N ARG A 387 -1.93 2.24 -2.40
CA ARG A 387 -0.56 2.44 -2.85
C ARG A 387 -0.01 1.19 -3.55
N VAL A 388 1.00 1.40 -4.40
CA VAL A 388 1.88 0.37 -4.93
C VAL A 388 3.22 0.52 -4.26
N GLU A 389 3.69 -0.55 -3.62
CA GLU A 389 5.05 -0.62 -3.09
C GLU A 389 5.97 -1.24 -4.15
N LEU A 390 7.00 -0.49 -4.50
CA LEU A 390 8.06 -0.88 -5.41
C LEU A 390 9.32 -1.19 -4.62
N SER A 391 9.94 -2.33 -4.87
CA SER A 391 11.21 -2.73 -4.24
C SER A 391 12.25 -3.09 -5.30
N LEU A 392 13.10 -2.13 -5.64
CA LEU A 392 14.04 -2.21 -6.76
C LEU A 392 15.43 -2.63 -6.25
N PRO A 393 15.90 -3.85 -6.54
CA PRO A 393 17.21 -4.28 -6.09
C PRO A 393 18.30 -3.48 -6.80
N PHE A 394 19.39 -3.16 -6.12
CA PHE A 394 20.56 -2.52 -6.72
C PHE A 394 21.85 -3.23 -6.32
N VAL A 395 22.87 -3.11 -7.17
CA VAL A 395 24.22 -3.60 -6.92
C VAL A 395 25.21 -2.53 -7.36
N VAL A 396 26.15 -2.19 -6.47
CA VAL A 396 27.29 -1.32 -6.74
C VAL A 396 28.55 -2.17 -6.78
N ARG A 397 29.32 -2.03 -7.86
CA ARG A 397 30.58 -2.76 -8.03
C ARG A 397 31.77 -1.82 -8.19
N ASP A 398 32.91 -2.27 -7.67
CA ASP A 398 34.24 -1.69 -7.92
C ASP A 398 35.07 -2.74 -8.67
N GLY A 399 35.23 -2.51 -9.98
CA GLY A 399 35.73 -3.54 -10.89
C GLY A 399 34.87 -4.81 -10.86
N ALA A 400 35.46 -5.94 -10.45
CA ALA A 400 34.76 -7.22 -10.32
C ALA A 400 34.10 -7.43 -8.94
N GLY A 401 34.45 -6.62 -7.93
CA GLY A 401 33.98 -6.79 -6.56
C GLY A 401 32.64 -6.09 -6.32
N VAL A 402 31.73 -6.74 -5.58
CA VAL A 402 30.51 -6.09 -5.06
C VAL A 402 30.88 -5.30 -3.82
N VAL A 403 30.62 -3.99 -3.82
CA VAL A 403 30.88 -3.11 -2.67
C VAL A 403 29.60 -2.73 -1.92
N ALA A 404 28.44 -2.82 -2.58
CA ALA A 404 27.14 -2.67 -1.95
C ALA A 404 26.07 -3.40 -2.76
N GLU A 405 25.07 -3.94 -2.09
CA GLU A 405 23.85 -4.42 -2.72
C GLU A 405 22.66 -4.17 -1.78
N GLY A 406 21.46 -4.05 -2.33
CA GLY A 406 20.29 -3.72 -1.51
C GLY A 406 19.01 -3.57 -2.31
N LYS A 407 18.00 -2.96 -1.70
CA LYS A 407 16.73 -2.60 -2.36
C LYS A 407 16.38 -1.14 -2.10
N ALA A 408 16.00 -0.43 -3.16
CA ALA A 408 15.43 0.90 -3.10
C ALA A 408 13.89 0.80 -3.14
N GLY A 409 13.21 1.39 -2.16
CA GLY A 409 11.76 1.28 -1.98
C GLY A 409 10.99 2.51 -2.46
N VAL A 410 9.87 2.37 -3.15
CA VAL A 410 8.99 3.51 -3.44
C VAL A 410 7.55 3.13 -3.20
N ALA A 411 6.86 3.89 -2.35
CA ALA A 411 5.42 3.84 -2.26
C ALA A 411 4.83 4.85 -3.24
N VAL A 412 4.15 4.37 -4.27
CA VAL A 412 3.47 5.20 -5.26
C VAL A 412 1.97 5.19 -4.96
N PRO A 413 1.33 6.33 -4.70
CA PRO A 413 -0.11 6.35 -4.46
C PRO A 413 -0.87 5.93 -5.72
N VAL A 414 -2.02 5.30 -5.55
CA VAL A 414 -2.94 4.91 -6.63
C VAL A 414 -4.18 5.78 -6.55
N VAL A 415 -4.62 6.30 -7.69
CA VAL A 415 -5.88 7.04 -7.77
C VAL A 415 -7.03 6.12 -7.34
N PRO A 416 -7.79 6.45 -6.29
CA PRO A 416 -8.95 5.67 -5.93
C PRO A 416 -9.98 5.78 -7.07
N LEU A 417 -10.58 4.67 -7.45
CA LEU A 417 -11.69 4.63 -8.40
C LEU A 417 -12.65 3.56 -7.93
N ARG A 418 -13.86 3.98 -7.55
CA ARG A 418 -14.96 3.12 -7.15
C ARG A 418 -16.14 3.40 -8.08
N VAL A 419 -16.67 2.35 -8.69
CA VAL A 419 -17.90 2.43 -9.49
C VAL A 419 -19.01 1.87 -8.63
N ASP A 420 -19.96 2.74 -8.31
CA ASP A 420 -21.04 2.39 -7.40
C ASP A 420 -22.27 1.89 -8.17
N PHE A 421 -22.45 2.35 -9.42
CA PHE A 421 -23.52 1.88 -10.29
C PHE A 421 -23.29 2.07 -11.77
N PRO A 422 -23.88 1.19 -12.60
CA PRO A 422 -24.47 -0.09 -12.20
C PRO A 422 -23.42 -1.08 -11.68
N ALA A 423 -23.87 -2.19 -11.11
CA ALA A 423 -22.98 -3.32 -10.86
C ALA A 423 -22.57 -3.97 -12.19
N SER A 424 -21.38 -4.57 -12.24
CA SER A 424 -20.94 -5.30 -13.44
C SER A 424 -21.79 -6.56 -13.64
N GLY A 425 -22.24 -6.79 -14.87
CA GLY A 425 -23.20 -7.82 -15.24
C GLY A 425 -24.67 -7.41 -15.10
N SER A 426 -24.97 -6.15 -14.76
CA SER A 426 -26.37 -5.68 -14.63
C SER A 426 -27.16 -5.83 -15.93
N LEU A 427 -28.41 -6.28 -15.79
CA LEU A 427 -29.41 -6.28 -16.85
C LEU A 427 -30.34 -5.07 -16.69
N THR A 428 -30.67 -4.41 -17.80
CA THR A 428 -31.62 -3.28 -17.79
C THR A 428 -32.53 -3.31 -19.02
N THR A 429 -33.72 -2.74 -18.91
CA THR A 429 -34.61 -2.49 -20.05
C THR A 429 -34.40 -1.11 -20.66
N ASP A 430 -33.71 -0.23 -19.96
CA ASP A 430 -33.66 1.19 -20.24
C ASP A 430 -32.74 1.52 -21.43
N GLU A 431 -33.08 2.59 -22.14
CA GLU A 431 -32.33 3.08 -23.30
C GLU A 431 -31.00 3.73 -22.93
N ALA A 432 -30.88 4.16 -21.69
CA ALA A 432 -29.69 4.75 -21.13
C ALA A 432 -29.57 4.33 -19.67
N ILE A 433 -28.36 4.41 -19.14
CA ILE A 433 -28.04 4.10 -17.76
C ILE A 433 -27.24 5.24 -17.16
N TRP A 434 -27.40 5.47 -15.86
CA TRP A 434 -26.45 6.30 -15.13
C TRP A 434 -25.25 5.44 -14.74
N VAL A 435 -24.04 5.94 -14.95
CA VAL A 435 -22.82 5.42 -14.37
C VAL A 435 -22.37 6.39 -13.28
N ARG A 436 -22.25 5.90 -12.04
CA ARG A 436 -21.95 6.71 -10.86
C ARG A 436 -20.84 6.08 -10.04
N GLY A 437 -20.10 6.92 -9.34
CA GLY A 437 -19.04 6.46 -8.45
C GLY A 437 -18.26 7.60 -7.82
N GLU A 438 -17.11 7.24 -7.26
CA GLU A 438 -16.19 8.15 -6.60
C GLU A 438 -14.77 7.92 -7.12
N THR A 439 -14.02 9.00 -7.19
CA THR A 439 -12.58 9.04 -7.44
C THR A 439 -11.94 10.11 -6.55
N ALA A 440 -10.62 10.30 -6.62
CA ALA A 440 -9.98 11.40 -5.90
C ALA A 440 -10.52 12.76 -6.38
N ALA A 441 -10.70 13.69 -5.45
CA ALA A 441 -11.04 15.07 -5.76
C ALA A 441 -10.00 15.68 -6.73
N GLY A 442 -10.47 16.28 -7.83
CA GLY A 442 -9.61 16.85 -8.87
C GLY A 442 -8.98 15.84 -9.83
N ALA A 443 -9.27 14.54 -9.70
CA ALA A 443 -8.82 13.54 -10.68
C ALA A 443 -9.49 13.75 -12.04
N ALA A 444 -8.77 13.45 -13.12
CA ALA A 444 -9.34 13.33 -14.45
C ALA A 444 -9.95 11.93 -14.59
N LEU A 445 -11.22 11.86 -14.99
CA LEU A 445 -11.92 10.61 -15.25
C LEU A 445 -12.31 10.53 -16.73
N THR A 446 -12.16 9.35 -17.32
CA THR A 446 -12.64 9.04 -18.66
C THR A 446 -13.54 7.81 -18.64
N LEU A 447 -14.53 7.78 -19.54
CA LEU A 447 -15.42 6.67 -19.84
C LEU A 447 -15.36 6.39 -21.34
N ASP A 448 -14.91 5.20 -21.74
CA ASP A 448 -14.66 4.85 -23.14
C ASP A 448 -13.77 5.90 -23.87
N GLY A 449 -12.83 6.49 -23.12
CA GLY A 449 -11.94 7.56 -23.60
C GLY A 449 -12.54 8.97 -23.60
N ALA A 450 -13.85 9.13 -23.40
CA ALA A 450 -14.49 10.43 -23.27
C ALA A 450 -14.34 10.99 -21.85
N ALA A 451 -14.04 12.28 -21.71
CA ALA A 451 -13.88 12.92 -20.40
C ALA A 451 -15.21 12.97 -19.62
N VAL A 452 -15.14 12.67 -18.33
CA VAL A 452 -16.27 12.72 -17.38
C VAL A 452 -15.99 13.78 -16.32
N THR A 453 -16.96 14.64 -16.05
CA THR A 453 -16.86 15.63 -14.98
C THR A 453 -16.88 14.97 -13.61
N VAL A 454 -15.84 15.23 -12.83
CA VAL A 454 -15.72 14.82 -11.43
C VAL A 454 -16.03 16.05 -10.55
N GLY A 455 -16.93 15.89 -9.57
CA GLY A 455 -17.26 16.94 -8.61
C GLY A 455 -16.13 17.24 -7.63
N GLU A 456 -16.23 18.35 -6.89
CA GLU A 456 -15.20 18.77 -5.92
C GLU A 456 -14.93 17.73 -4.83
N ALA A 457 -15.95 16.94 -4.45
CA ALA A 457 -15.83 15.86 -3.48
C ALA A 457 -15.37 14.52 -4.10
N GLY A 458 -15.04 14.48 -5.39
CA GLY A 458 -14.62 13.26 -6.09
C GLY A 458 -15.76 12.40 -6.66
N ALA A 459 -17.02 12.75 -6.40
CA ALA A 459 -18.17 12.04 -6.96
C ALA A 459 -18.36 12.33 -8.46
N PHE A 460 -18.78 11.33 -9.24
CA PHE A 460 -19.14 11.49 -10.65
C PHE A 460 -20.46 10.80 -10.98
N ALA A 461 -21.17 11.34 -11.97
CA ALA A 461 -22.39 10.76 -12.52
C ALA A 461 -22.52 11.13 -14.01
N ILE A 462 -22.63 10.12 -14.88
CA ILE A 462 -22.80 10.31 -16.32
C ILE A 462 -23.87 9.38 -16.87
N GLU A 463 -24.71 9.87 -17.77
CA GLU A 463 -25.69 9.05 -18.48
C GLU A 463 -25.09 8.47 -19.75
N VAL A 464 -25.27 7.17 -19.97
CA VAL A 464 -24.65 6.38 -21.04
C VAL A 464 -25.74 5.69 -21.84
N PRO A 465 -25.85 5.94 -23.16
CA PRO A 465 -26.85 5.29 -23.99
C PRO A 465 -26.51 3.80 -24.21
N LEU A 466 -27.53 2.95 -24.25
CA LEU A 466 -27.42 1.51 -24.50
C LEU A 466 -28.22 1.08 -25.74
N ALA A 467 -27.53 0.44 -26.67
CA ALA A 467 -28.16 -0.22 -27.80
C ALA A 467 -28.94 -1.47 -27.32
N ALA A 468 -30.11 -1.71 -27.90
CA ALA A 468 -30.94 -2.86 -27.56
C ALA A 468 -30.22 -4.19 -27.86
N GLY A 469 -30.39 -5.18 -26.97
CA GLY A 469 -29.91 -6.56 -27.15
C GLY A 469 -28.39 -6.72 -27.12
N THR A 470 -27.62 -5.66 -26.83
CA THR A 470 -26.16 -5.69 -26.85
C THR A 470 -25.60 -5.58 -25.44
N GLU A 471 -24.64 -6.43 -25.11
CA GLU A 471 -23.80 -6.25 -23.94
C GLU A 471 -22.75 -5.18 -24.26
N ARG A 472 -22.70 -4.14 -23.43
CA ARG A 472 -21.74 -3.06 -23.54
C ARG A 472 -20.76 -3.16 -22.37
N THR A 473 -19.48 -3.27 -22.70
CA THR A 473 -18.40 -3.13 -21.73
C THR A 473 -17.94 -1.67 -21.73
N LEU A 474 -18.05 -1.02 -20.58
CA LEU A 474 -17.62 0.35 -20.35
C LEU A 474 -16.25 0.34 -19.68
N ALA A 475 -15.29 1.08 -20.25
CA ALA A 475 -13.96 1.23 -19.69
C ALA A 475 -13.85 2.59 -18.97
N LEU A 476 -13.68 2.55 -17.65
CA LEU A 476 -13.39 3.74 -16.85
C LEU A 476 -11.91 3.82 -16.56
N ALA A 477 -11.32 5.01 -16.66
CA ALA A 477 -9.96 5.27 -16.23
C ALA A 477 -9.87 6.61 -15.49
N ALA A 478 -9.32 6.58 -14.27
CA ALA A 478 -9.07 7.74 -13.45
C ALA A 478 -7.57 8.00 -13.33
N THR A 479 -7.16 9.25 -13.48
CA THR A 479 -5.77 9.70 -13.35
C THR A 479 -5.69 10.96 -12.49
N ALA A 480 -4.57 11.12 -11.77
CA ALA A 480 -4.28 12.32 -11.00
C ALA A 480 -2.77 12.57 -10.99
N PRO A 481 -2.32 13.84 -10.95
CA PRO A 481 -0.91 14.16 -10.83
C PRO A 481 -0.30 13.50 -9.61
N GLY A 482 0.89 12.91 -9.76
CA GLY A 482 1.61 12.31 -8.66
C GLY A 482 1.06 10.95 -8.18
N ALA A 483 0.11 10.34 -8.89
CA ALA A 483 -0.46 9.03 -8.57
C ALA A 483 -0.60 8.12 -9.80
N LEU A 484 -0.62 6.81 -9.56
CA LEU A 484 -0.90 5.81 -10.58
C LEU A 484 -2.36 5.86 -10.98
N GLY A 485 -2.61 5.87 -12.29
CA GLY A 485 -3.97 5.75 -12.81
C GLY A 485 -4.62 4.41 -12.42
N ARG A 486 -5.93 4.42 -12.25
CA ARG A 486 -6.73 3.22 -11.98
C ARG A 486 -7.79 3.06 -13.05
N SER A 487 -8.02 1.82 -13.47
CA SER A 487 -9.06 1.48 -14.43
C SER A 487 -10.09 0.52 -13.82
N ALA A 488 -11.32 0.61 -14.32
CA ALA A 488 -12.41 -0.30 -13.99
C ALA A 488 -13.15 -0.66 -15.29
N SER A 489 -13.65 -1.89 -15.36
CA SER A 489 -14.45 -2.37 -16.48
C SER A 489 -15.83 -2.77 -15.98
N LEU A 490 -16.87 -2.26 -16.63
CA LEU A 490 -18.26 -2.48 -16.25
C LEU A 490 -19.03 -3.08 -17.42
N ALA A 491 -19.54 -4.30 -17.27
CA ALA A 491 -20.41 -4.92 -18.27
C ALA A 491 -21.87 -4.62 -17.95
N VAL A 492 -22.63 -4.12 -18.92
CA VAL A 492 -24.08 -3.88 -18.79
C VAL A 492 -24.78 -4.35 -20.05
N ARG A 493 -25.91 -5.05 -19.91
CA ARG A 493 -26.68 -5.53 -21.06
C ARG A 493 -28.09 -4.97 -21.04
N ARG A 494 -28.46 -4.32 -22.15
CA ARG A 494 -29.85 -3.93 -22.38
C ARG A 494 -30.63 -5.13 -22.92
N VAL A 495 -31.65 -5.55 -22.18
CA VAL A 495 -32.50 -6.71 -22.48
C VAL A 495 -33.95 -6.27 -22.66
N THR A 496 -34.75 -7.11 -23.30
CA THR A 496 -36.19 -6.94 -23.37
C THR A 496 -36.84 -7.22 -22.01
N PRO A 497 -38.05 -6.70 -21.72
CA PRO A 497 -38.78 -7.05 -20.49
C PRO A 497 -38.99 -8.57 -20.31
N ARG A 498 -39.17 -9.30 -21.44
CA ARG A 498 -39.30 -10.76 -21.44
C ARG A 498 -38.02 -11.45 -20.98
N GLU A 499 -36.87 -11.04 -21.51
CA GLU A 499 -35.56 -11.60 -21.13
C GLU A 499 -35.21 -11.28 -19.68
N LEU A 500 -35.54 -10.07 -19.20
CA LEU A 500 -35.36 -9.73 -17.77
C LEU A 500 -36.22 -10.63 -16.88
N SER A 501 -37.49 -10.84 -17.26
CA SER A 501 -38.39 -11.73 -16.52
C SER A 501 -37.90 -13.17 -16.52
N GLN A 502 -37.38 -13.65 -17.66
CA GLN A 502 -36.80 -14.99 -17.77
C GLN A 502 -35.56 -15.14 -16.89
N ALA A 503 -34.65 -14.17 -16.89
CA ALA A 503 -33.46 -14.19 -16.03
C ALA A 503 -33.85 -14.21 -14.54
N ALA A 504 -34.88 -13.45 -14.16
CA ALA A 504 -35.45 -13.49 -12.82
C ALA A 504 -36.05 -14.87 -12.48
N ASP A 505 -36.79 -15.50 -13.39
CA ASP A 505 -37.37 -16.83 -13.19
C ASP A 505 -36.29 -17.92 -13.05
N GLU A 506 -35.24 -17.85 -13.87
CA GLU A 506 -34.08 -18.75 -13.79
C GLU A 506 -33.36 -18.61 -12.44
N TRP A 507 -33.17 -17.38 -11.96
CA TRP A 507 -32.61 -17.12 -10.64
C TRP A 507 -33.51 -17.66 -9.52
N ALA A 508 -34.83 -17.44 -9.62
CA ALA A 508 -35.82 -17.93 -8.67
C ALA A 508 -35.88 -19.46 -8.61
N ALA A 509 -35.70 -20.14 -9.75
CA ALA A 509 -35.65 -21.59 -9.82
C ALA A 509 -34.42 -22.18 -9.08
N GLY A 510 -33.33 -21.40 -8.99
CA GLY A 510 -32.15 -21.75 -8.19
C GLY A 510 -32.30 -21.53 -6.68
N VAL A 511 -33.44 -21.02 -6.21
CA VAL A 511 -33.71 -20.81 -4.78
C VAL A 511 -34.31 -22.09 -4.19
N THR A 512 -33.54 -22.81 -3.37
CA THR A 512 -33.96 -24.07 -2.75
C THR A 512 -35.01 -23.89 -1.65
N GLU A 513 -35.02 -22.75 -0.99
CA GLU A 513 -35.97 -22.41 0.07
C GLU A 513 -36.56 -21.02 -0.18
N ARG A 514 -37.87 -20.98 -0.48
CA ARG A 514 -38.59 -19.73 -0.70
C ARG A 514 -38.98 -19.14 0.65
N LEU A 515 -38.24 -18.12 1.07
CA LEU A 515 -38.58 -17.33 2.24
C LEU A 515 -39.58 -16.24 1.85
N GLY A 516 -40.77 -16.29 2.45
CA GLY A 516 -41.72 -15.18 2.43
C GLY A 516 -41.36 -14.13 3.48
N TYR A 517 -42.05 -12.99 3.44
CA TYR A 517 -41.82 -11.89 4.38
C TYR A 517 -41.93 -12.31 5.85
N ALA A 518 -42.98 -13.07 6.20
CA ALA A 518 -43.22 -13.53 7.56
C ALA A 518 -42.06 -14.36 8.14
N ASP A 519 -41.29 -15.04 7.29
CA ASP A 519 -40.20 -15.92 7.74
C ASP A 519 -39.02 -15.11 8.29
N PHE A 520 -38.73 -13.94 7.71
CA PHE A 520 -37.52 -13.17 8.04
C PHE A 520 -37.78 -11.79 8.64
N ALA A 521 -38.97 -11.19 8.49
CA ALA A 521 -39.17 -9.78 8.85
C ALA A 521 -38.80 -9.44 10.30
N GLY A 522 -39.11 -10.34 11.25
CA GLY A 522 -38.79 -10.17 12.67
C GLY A 522 -37.35 -10.55 13.05
N ALA A 523 -36.63 -11.25 12.17
CA ALA A 523 -35.31 -11.84 12.48
C ALA A 523 -34.33 -11.73 11.31
N ALA A 524 -34.42 -10.68 10.48
CA ALA A 524 -33.71 -10.58 9.21
C ALA A 524 -32.19 -10.77 9.32
N ASP A 525 -31.58 -10.38 10.45
CA ASP A 525 -30.16 -10.61 10.72
C ASP A 525 -29.76 -12.09 10.78
N SER A 526 -30.68 -12.96 11.22
CA SER A 526 -30.48 -14.42 11.22
C SER A 526 -30.60 -15.04 9.82
N PHE A 527 -31.14 -14.30 8.87
CA PHE A 527 -31.35 -14.73 7.48
C PHE A 527 -30.43 -14.00 6.49
N ARG A 528 -29.35 -13.36 6.95
CA ARG A 528 -28.38 -12.67 6.06
C ARG A 528 -27.85 -13.60 4.97
N GLY A 529 -27.80 -13.11 3.73
CA GLY A 529 -27.36 -13.84 2.54
C GLY A 529 -28.37 -14.85 2.01
N ARG A 530 -29.53 -15.03 2.67
CA ARG A 530 -30.59 -15.92 2.18
C ARG A 530 -31.37 -15.23 1.07
N LYS A 531 -31.75 -16.02 0.06
CA LYS A 531 -32.47 -15.55 -1.12
C LYS A 531 -33.96 -15.37 -0.84
N VAL A 532 -34.56 -14.33 -1.42
CA VAL A 532 -35.99 -14.00 -1.33
C VAL A 532 -36.57 -13.66 -2.70
N ASP A 533 -37.87 -13.88 -2.85
CA ASP A 533 -38.69 -13.49 -4.01
C ASP A 533 -39.92 -12.78 -3.48
N LEU A 534 -39.94 -11.45 -3.62
CA LEU A 534 -40.96 -10.58 -3.05
C LEU A 534 -41.71 -9.87 -4.16
N LEU A 535 -43.04 -9.91 -4.09
CA LEU A 535 -43.94 -9.07 -4.88
C LEU A 535 -44.40 -7.92 -4.00
N GLY A 536 -44.49 -6.73 -4.58
CA GLY A 536 -44.97 -5.58 -3.84
C GLY A 536 -45.10 -4.33 -4.68
N ARG A 537 -45.44 -3.24 -4.00
CA ARG A 537 -45.58 -1.91 -4.59
C ARG A 537 -44.56 -0.95 -3.99
N ILE A 538 -43.89 -0.17 -4.83
CA ILE A 538 -42.94 0.85 -4.40
C ILE A 538 -43.71 2.00 -3.73
N THR A 539 -43.36 2.38 -2.51
CA THR A 539 -44.07 3.43 -1.76
C THR A 539 -43.28 4.71 -1.55
N SER A 540 -41.98 4.61 -1.74
CA SER A 540 -41.12 5.77 -1.88
C SER A 540 -40.08 5.40 -2.91
N VAL A 541 -39.71 6.36 -3.75
CA VAL A 541 -38.48 6.28 -4.53
C VAL A 541 -37.49 7.23 -3.87
N PRO A 542 -36.72 6.77 -2.87
CA PRO A 542 -35.59 7.52 -2.37
C PRO A 542 -34.60 7.84 -3.47
N SER A 543 -33.86 8.91 -3.20
CA SER A 543 -32.69 9.33 -3.95
C SER A 543 -31.72 8.17 -4.15
N ALA A 544 -31.31 7.95 -5.39
CA ALA A 544 -30.18 7.07 -5.70
C ALA A 544 -28.92 7.68 -5.08
N ARG A 545 -28.46 7.13 -3.96
CA ARG A 545 -27.17 7.40 -3.33
C ARG A 545 -26.22 6.27 -3.67
N ASP A 546 -24.98 6.64 -3.99
CA ASP A 546 -23.88 5.68 -4.23
C ASP A 546 -24.32 4.60 -5.21
N GLY A 547 -24.98 5.03 -6.29
CA GLY A 547 -25.42 4.15 -7.34
C GLY A 547 -26.52 3.13 -6.99
N VAL A 548 -26.78 2.86 -5.73
CA VAL A 548 -27.81 1.92 -5.32
C VAL A 548 -29.14 2.65 -5.23
N SER A 549 -30.10 2.24 -6.06
CA SER A 549 -31.49 2.66 -5.90
C SER A 549 -32.04 1.99 -4.66
N SER A 550 -32.15 2.74 -3.57
CA SER A 550 -32.76 2.25 -2.34
C SER A 550 -34.22 2.68 -2.33
N PHE A 551 -35.17 1.77 -2.08
CA PHE A 551 -36.60 2.10 -2.00
C PHE A 551 -37.36 1.25 -1.00
N VAL A 552 -38.47 1.78 -0.48
CA VAL A 552 -39.36 0.99 0.38
C VAL A 552 -40.40 0.29 -0.48
N LEU A 553 -40.43 -1.04 -0.36
CA LEU A 553 -41.41 -1.91 -1.00
C LEU A 553 -42.46 -2.33 0.03
N TYR A 554 -43.73 -2.04 -0.22
CA TYR A 554 -44.82 -2.68 0.51
C TYR A 554 -45.09 -4.04 -0.09
N VAL A 555 -44.85 -5.06 0.72
CA VAL A 555 -44.87 -6.46 0.30
C VAL A 555 -46.32 -6.95 0.23
N ASP A 556 -46.67 -7.58 -0.89
CA ASP A 556 -48.00 -8.15 -1.11
C ASP A 556 -48.21 -9.42 -0.26
N THR A 557 -49.46 -9.69 0.06
CA THR A 557 -49.96 -10.92 0.69
C THR A 557 -49.48 -12.19 0.00
N ALA A 558 -49.32 -12.17 -1.33
CA ALA A 558 -48.78 -13.28 -2.10
C ALA A 558 -47.35 -13.67 -1.70
N SER A 559 -46.61 -12.74 -1.07
CA SER A 559 -45.24 -12.95 -0.57
C SER A 559 -45.19 -13.18 0.94
N GLY A 560 -46.31 -13.59 1.55
CA GLY A 560 -46.38 -13.93 2.97
C GLY A 560 -46.64 -12.74 3.89
N CYS A 561 -47.15 -11.62 3.38
CA CYS A 561 -47.66 -10.54 4.23
C CYS A 561 -49.06 -10.88 4.75
N GLY A 562 -49.32 -10.65 6.05
CA GLY A 562 -50.67 -10.79 6.59
C GLY A 562 -51.63 -9.74 6.01
N ALA A 563 -52.85 -10.12 5.63
CA ALA A 563 -53.80 -9.22 4.95
C ALA A 563 -54.20 -7.97 5.76
N SER A 564 -54.03 -7.98 7.09
CA SER A 564 -54.28 -6.85 8.00
C SER A 564 -53.03 -6.06 8.35
N GLU A 565 -51.86 -6.45 7.85
CA GLU A 565 -50.57 -5.88 8.23
C GLU A 565 -49.98 -5.04 7.10
N VAL A 566 -49.20 -4.03 7.47
CA VAL A 566 -48.39 -3.27 6.50
C VAL A 566 -46.98 -3.83 6.56
N CYS A 567 -46.67 -4.72 5.63
CA CYS A 567 -45.34 -5.31 5.49
C CYS A 567 -44.47 -4.43 4.60
N ALA A 568 -43.33 -4.00 5.11
CA ALA A 568 -42.41 -3.14 4.38
C ALA A 568 -40.99 -3.68 4.43
N VAL A 569 -40.27 -3.60 3.33
CA VAL A 569 -38.83 -3.91 3.25
C VAL A 569 -38.10 -2.76 2.57
N MET A 570 -36.86 -2.50 3.02
CA MET A 570 -35.93 -1.67 2.28
C MET A 570 -35.32 -2.52 1.16
N VAL A 571 -35.33 -2.03 -0.07
CA VAL A 571 -34.77 -2.72 -1.23
C VAL A 571 -33.63 -1.89 -1.78
N HIS A 572 -32.46 -2.48 -1.89
CA HIS A 572 -31.27 -1.92 -2.51
C HIS A 572 -31.07 -2.59 -3.87
N ALA A 573 -31.41 -1.87 -4.94
CA ALA A 573 -31.30 -2.39 -6.29
C ALA A 573 -30.08 -1.79 -7.01
N PRO A 574 -29.20 -2.62 -7.58
CA PRO A 574 -28.13 -2.20 -8.49
C PRO A 574 -28.67 -1.98 -9.93
N SER A 575 -29.99 -2.05 -10.11
CA SER A 575 -30.63 -2.02 -11.42
C SER A 575 -30.60 -0.62 -12.01
N ALA A 576 -30.15 -0.51 -13.26
CA ALA A 576 -30.19 0.71 -14.05
C ALA A 576 -31.59 1.16 -14.47
N GLN A 577 -32.64 0.54 -13.92
CA GLN A 577 -34.03 0.82 -14.27
C GLN A 577 -34.58 2.05 -13.57
N ALA A 578 -35.28 2.88 -14.33
CA ALA A 578 -36.14 3.93 -13.82
C ALA A 578 -37.36 3.29 -13.12
N LEU A 579 -37.34 3.31 -11.78
CA LEU A 579 -38.46 2.88 -10.94
C LEU A 579 -39.24 4.11 -10.47
N ALA A 580 -40.56 4.06 -10.52
CA ALA A 580 -41.45 5.11 -10.05
C ALA A 580 -42.22 4.71 -8.78
N GLU A 581 -42.71 5.71 -8.05
CA GLU A 581 -43.59 5.45 -6.92
C GLU A 581 -44.88 4.80 -7.44
N ARG A 582 -45.36 3.79 -6.72
CA ARG A 582 -46.54 2.96 -7.02
C ARG A 582 -46.36 1.91 -8.10
N ASP A 583 -45.16 1.78 -8.68
CA ASP A 583 -44.88 0.66 -9.55
C ASP A 583 -45.04 -0.66 -8.78
N GLU A 584 -45.72 -1.62 -9.40
CA GLU A 584 -45.77 -2.99 -8.93
C GLU A 584 -44.53 -3.71 -9.47
N VAL A 585 -43.77 -4.31 -8.56
CA VAL A 585 -42.50 -4.94 -8.90
C VAL A 585 -42.37 -6.29 -8.21
N ARG A 586 -41.64 -7.17 -8.88
CA ARG A 586 -41.07 -8.39 -8.29
C ARG A 586 -39.60 -8.15 -7.98
N VAL A 587 -39.23 -8.27 -6.73
CA VAL A 587 -37.86 -8.11 -6.22
C VAL A 587 -37.31 -9.47 -5.88
N LEU A 588 -36.22 -9.84 -6.56
CA LEU A 588 -35.47 -11.06 -6.28
C LEU A 588 -34.10 -10.67 -5.79
N GLY A 589 -33.69 -11.17 -4.63
CA GLY A 589 -32.46 -10.71 -4.00
C GLY A 589 -32.07 -11.47 -2.76
N GLU A 590 -31.12 -10.92 -2.02
CA GLU A 590 -30.60 -11.50 -0.78
C GLU A 590 -30.90 -10.58 0.41
N ILE A 591 -31.30 -11.17 1.53
CA ILE A 591 -31.52 -10.42 2.77
C ILE A 591 -30.16 -9.91 3.29
N VAL A 592 -30.03 -8.61 3.54
CA VAL A 592 -28.80 -8.02 4.10
C VAL A 592 -28.85 -7.82 5.61
N GLY A 593 -30.03 -7.96 6.22
CA GLY A 593 -30.25 -7.80 7.66
C GLY A 593 -31.34 -6.75 7.92
N ARG A 594 -31.23 -6.04 9.04
CA ARG A 594 -32.07 -4.87 9.32
C ARG A 594 -31.29 -3.57 9.12
N GLU A 595 -31.97 -2.56 8.58
CA GLU A 595 -31.41 -1.24 8.37
C GLU A 595 -32.30 -0.17 9.00
N ARG A 596 -31.65 0.83 9.60
CA ARG A 596 -32.34 2.01 10.09
C ARG A 596 -32.77 2.86 8.91
N THR A 597 -34.01 3.35 8.95
CA THR A 597 -34.53 4.25 7.92
C THR A 597 -34.79 5.63 8.52
N THR A 598 -34.93 6.64 7.66
CA THR A 598 -35.35 7.98 8.07
C THR A 598 -36.86 8.09 8.28
N SER A 599 -37.63 7.01 8.05
CA SER A 599 -39.08 7.00 8.24
C SER A 599 -39.42 6.91 9.72
N GLU A 600 -40.21 7.87 10.22
CA GLU A 600 -40.79 7.78 11.56
C GLU A 600 -41.72 6.57 11.71
N ARG A 601 -42.41 6.19 10.63
CA ARG A 601 -43.33 5.04 10.61
C ARG A 601 -42.58 3.71 10.67
N PHE A 602 -41.39 3.66 10.09
CA PHE A 602 -40.57 2.46 9.99
C PHE A 602 -39.11 2.77 10.35
N PRO A 603 -38.80 3.00 11.65
CA PRO A 603 -37.45 3.40 12.05
C PRO A 603 -36.40 2.35 11.70
N GLU A 604 -36.82 1.09 11.53
CA GLU A 604 -35.97 -0.02 11.13
C GLU A 604 -36.77 -0.99 10.26
N LEU A 605 -36.21 -1.40 9.12
CA LEU A 605 -36.81 -2.36 8.19
C LEU A 605 -35.86 -3.51 7.92
N ALA A 606 -36.41 -4.68 7.59
CA ALA A 606 -35.62 -5.70 6.92
C ALA A 606 -35.19 -5.16 5.55
N ALA A 607 -33.93 -5.42 5.19
CA ALA A 607 -33.32 -4.91 3.98
C ALA A 607 -32.95 -6.05 3.03
N VAL A 608 -33.16 -5.84 1.74
CA VAL A 608 -32.92 -6.80 0.66
C VAL A 608 -32.02 -6.14 -0.38
N ARG A 609 -30.91 -6.80 -0.73
CA ARG A 609 -30.11 -6.46 -1.90
C ARG A 609 -30.69 -7.17 -3.11
N ALA A 610 -31.43 -6.43 -3.94
CA ALA A 610 -32.02 -6.98 -5.14
C ALA A 610 -30.93 -7.36 -6.15
N VAL A 611 -31.06 -8.55 -6.74
CA VAL A 611 -30.36 -8.95 -7.96
C VAL A 611 -31.19 -8.54 -9.17
N TYR A 612 -32.51 -8.73 -9.09
CA TYR A 612 -33.46 -8.32 -10.12
C TYR A 612 -34.61 -7.53 -9.50
N VAL A 613 -35.02 -6.49 -10.22
CA VAL A 613 -36.30 -5.82 -10.02
C VAL A 613 -37.04 -5.94 -11.34
N VAL A 614 -38.20 -6.59 -11.34
CA VAL A 614 -38.98 -6.84 -12.56
C VAL A 614 -40.30 -6.09 -12.43
N PRO A 615 -40.56 -5.08 -13.27
CA PRO A 615 -41.86 -4.43 -13.34
C PRO A 615 -42.95 -5.44 -13.68
N ARG A 616 -44.10 -5.35 -13.01
CA ARG A 616 -45.25 -6.25 -13.18
C ARG A 616 -46.38 -5.66 -14.01
#